data_AF-A0A519JTN2-F1
#
_entry.id   AF-A0A519JTN2-F1
#
_cell.length_a   1.000
_cell.length_b   1.000
_cell.length_c   1.000
_cell.angle_alpha   90.00
_cell.angle_beta   90.00
_cell.angle_gamma   90.00
#
_symmetry.space_group_name_H-M   'P 1'
#
loop_
_entity.id
_entity.type
_entity.pdbx_description
1 polymer ?
#
loop_
_entity_poly.entity_id
_entity_poly.type
_entity_poly.pdbx_seq_one_letter_code
_entity_poly.pdbx_strand_id
1 'polypeptide(L)' 'MAKPLKTALIYDFDGTLARGNMQEVTFIPSIGMGIGDFWAEAEALTKDADG' A
#
# COMPACT_ATOMS: atom_id res chain seq x y z
N MET A 1 -36.62 -19.29 10.90
CA MET A 1 -35.31 -18.68 10.56
C MET A 1 -35.57 -17.27 10.05
N ALA A 2 -34.88 -16.26 10.60
CA ALA A 2 -35.04 -14.88 10.14
C ALA A 2 -34.37 -14.67 8.77
N LYS A 3 -34.94 -13.79 7.95
CA LYS A 3 -34.38 -13.45 6.64
C LYS A 3 -33.04 -12.72 6.81
N PRO A 4 -31.96 -13.12 6.11
CA PRO A 4 -30.68 -12.43 6.18
C PRO A 4 -30.82 -10.96 5.75
N LEU A 5 -30.14 -10.07 6.47
CA LEU A 5 -30.04 -8.66 6.09
C LEU A 5 -29.11 -8.52 4.88
N LYS A 6 -29.43 -7.54 4.03
CA LYS A 6 -28.58 -7.19 2.90
C LYS A 6 -27.38 -6.39 3.43
N THR A 7 -26.19 -6.94 3.32
CA THR A 7 -24.95 -6.37 3.89
C THR A 7 -23.89 -6.27 2.81
N ALA A 8 -23.12 -5.19 2.82
CA ALA A 8 -21.89 -5.06 2.04
C ALA A 8 -20.70 -5.01 3.00
N LEU A 9 -19.61 -5.66 2.62
CA LEU A 9 -18.32 -5.58 3.32
C LEU A 9 -17.38 -4.80 2.42
N ILE A 10 -16.76 -3.77 2.99
CA ILE A 10 -15.78 -2.93 2.30
C ILE A 10 -14.52 -2.96 3.15
N TYR A 11 -13.41 -3.35 2.53
CA TYR A 11 -12.09 -3.39 3.14
C TYR A 11 -11.10 -2.70 2.22
N ASP A 12 -10.15 -1.97 2.81
CA ASP A 12 -8.96 -1.54 2.10
C ASP A 12 -8.07 -2.76 1.80
N PHE A 13 -7.16 -2.63 0.83
CA PHE A 13 -6.19 -3.69 0.59
C PHE A 13 -4.99 -3.52 1.52
N ASP A 14 -4.33 -2.36 1.46
CA ASP A 14 -3.12 -2.09 2.23
C ASP A 14 -3.46 -1.91 3.72
N GLY A 15 -2.81 -2.68 4.58
CA GLY A 15 -3.04 -2.63 6.04
C GLY A 15 -4.32 -3.30 6.53
N THR A 16 -5.19 -3.81 5.64
CA THR A 16 -6.40 -4.55 6.03
C THR A 16 -6.40 -5.98 5.50
N LEU A 17 -6.27 -6.18 4.18
CA LEU A 17 -6.14 -7.51 3.59
C LEU A 17 -4.66 -7.95 3.47
N ALA A 18 -3.76 -6.99 3.26
CA ALA A 18 -2.32 -7.20 3.23
C ALA A 18 -1.65 -6.63 4.49
N ARG A 19 -0.54 -7.25 4.93
CA ARG A 19 0.24 -6.81 6.10
C ARG A 19 1.05 -5.53 5.87
N GLY A 20 1.18 -5.09 4.63
CA GLY A 20 1.98 -3.94 4.21
C GLY A 20 1.51 -3.41 2.86
N ASN A 21 2.28 -2.50 2.29
CA ASN A 21 1.92 -1.81 1.05
C ASN A 21 2.10 -2.72 -0.17
N MET A 22 1.18 -2.68 -1.12
CA MET A 22 1.26 -3.44 -2.38
C MET A 22 2.56 -3.20 -3.16
N GLN A 23 3.09 -1.98 -3.11
CA GLN A 23 4.31 -1.58 -3.81
C GLN A 23 5.53 -2.37 -3.31
N GLU A 24 5.54 -2.76 -2.04
CA GLU A 24 6.64 -3.51 -1.42
C GLU A 24 6.75 -4.95 -1.91
N VAL A 25 5.65 -5.52 -2.40
CA VAL A 25 5.59 -6.93 -2.81
C VAL A 25 5.77 -7.08 -4.32
N THR A 26 5.37 -6.08 -5.11
CA THR A 26 5.33 -6.20 -6.58
C THR A 26 6.25 -5.20 -7.26
N PHE A 27 5.99 -3.92 -7.04
CA PHE A 27 6.62 -2.83 -7.78
C PHE A 27 8.09 -2.61 -7.41
N ILE A 28 8.38 -2.40 -6.12
CA ILE A 28 9.74 -2.10 -5.64
C ILE A 28 10.72 -3.23 -5.99
N PRO A 29 10.38 -4.53 -5.82
CA PRO A 29 11.23 -5.61 -6.30
C PRO A 29 11.40 -5.63 -7.82
N SER A 30 10.36 -5.26 -8.60
CA SER A 30 10.41 -5.29 -10.07
C SER A 30 11.40 -4.28 -10.68
N ILE A 31 11.70 -3.21 -9.96
CA ILE A 31 12.71 -2.20 -10.35
C ILE A 31 14.08 -2.49 -9.73
N GLY A 32 14.23 -3.60 -9.00
CA GLY A 32 15.50 -4.03 -8.40
C GLY A 32 15.95 -3.21 -7.19
N MET A 33 15.05 -2.47 -6.55
CA MET A 33 15.36 -1.64 -5.38
C MET A 33 15.01 -2.35 -4.06
N GLY A 34 15.71 -1.96 -3.00
CA GLY A 34 15.30 -2.29 -1.64
C GLY A 34 14.11 -1.42 -1.20
N ILE A 35 13.21 -1.98 -0.38
CA ILE A 35 12.03 -1.27 0.15
C ILE A 35 12.43 0.02 0.90
N GLY A 36 13.42 -0.07 1.78
CA GLY A 36 13.89 1.08 2.55
C GLY A 36 14.51 2.17 1.68
N ASP A 37 15.33 1.77 0.70
CA ASP A 37 15.99 2.71 -0.23
C ASP A 37 14.96 3.45 -1.08
N PHE A 38 13.97 2.73 -1.59
CA PHE A 38 12.88 3.32 -2.37
C PHE A 38 12.11 4.37 -1.57
N TRP A 39 11.70 4.05 -0.33
CA TRP A 39 10.93 4.99 0.49
C TRP A 39 11.75 6.21 0.91
N ALA A 40 13.04 6.03 1.19
CA ALA A 40 13.95 7.15 1.50
C ALA A 40 14.11 8.10 0.31
N GLU A 41 14.26 7.57 -0.91
CA GLU A 41 14.35 8.37 -2.14
C GLU A 41 13.04 9.08 -2.43
N ALA A 42 11.89 8.40 -2.32
CA ALA A 42 10.57 8.99 -2.52
C ALA A 42 10.30 10.14 -1.54
N GLU A 43 10.69 9.99 -0.27
CA GLU A 43 10.56 11.04 0.74
C GLU A 43 11.45 12.25 0.41
N ALA A 44 12.69 12.01 -0.04
CA ALA A 44 13.60 13.07 -0.44
C ALA A 44 13.07 13.87 -1.64
N LEU A 45 12.58 13.17 -2.68
CA LEU A 45 11.98 13.80 -3.86
C LEU A 45 10.73 14.62 -3.52
N THR A 46 9.89 14.13 -2.60
CA THR A 46 8.69 14.85 -2.14
C THR A 46 9.09 16.16 -1.45
N LYS A 47 10.08 16.11 -0.56
CA LYS A 47 10.58 17.31 0.14
C LYS A 47 11.21 18.34 -0.79
N ASP A 48 11.89 17.88 -1.85
CA ASP A 48 12.47 18.78 -2.87
C ASP A 48 11.37 19.45 -3.72
N ALA A 49 10.32 18.70 -4.07
CA ALA A 49 9.20 19.19 -4.86
C ALA A 49 8.25 20.13 -4.09
N ASP A 50 8.19 20.02 -2.77
CA ASP A 50 7.39 20.90 -1.88
C ASP A 50 8.08 22.25 -1.60
N GLY A 51 9.25 22.53 -2.22
CA GLY A 51 10.05 23.76 -2.09
C GLY A 51 9.54 24.97 -2.87
#